data_AF-A0A0N5ADP8-F1
#
_entry.id   AF-A0A0N5ADP8-F1
#
_cell.length_a   1.000
_cell.length_b   1.000
_cell.length_c   1.000
_cell.angle_alpha   90.00
_cell.angle_beta   90.00
_cell.angle_gamma   90.00
#
_symmetry.space_group_name_H-M   'P 1'
#
loop_
_entity.id
_entity.type
_entity.pdbx_description
1 polymer ?
#
loop_
_entity_poly.entity_id
_entity_poly.type
_entity_poly.pdbx_seq_one_letter_code
_entity_poly.pdbx_strand_id
1 'polypeptide(L)'
;MLKLAGISRRSICQADGLLEWSKVVTNISQCNHVTVKPATEIKDEKESAYYKWGQDKFAYDILASDKIGPRRSLPPVYHPLCHNISREGITLQASIVIIYHNEALSVLIRMVNSILDRTPTKYLKEIILYDDYSHDDCIIKDKLLEYGLIANWPLNRMTITRGDKREGLIRARMAAAEFASGDVLIFLDSHCEVTDKWIEPLLQTIQEDRTRVVLPVVDLINPVKFEYSQAMIAKMSFDWRLAFNWVYFPWEYFDIPENNFKPFKTPMMSGGLFAVNRKYFYEMGGYDTGMETWGGENIEMSLRIWLCGGSVLVNPCSHVGHIFRMRRPYQSKSGLDTNLYNSLRAVKVWFDDYQKYFYVKRPDAKKMDVGDLSARLELKKKLKCKPFKYFIDEVDPSMTPKERLDDEL
;
A
#
# COMPACT_ATOMS: atom_id res chain seq x y z
N MET A 1 27.49 -19.93 6.28
CA MET A 1 26.77 -21.06 5.65
C MET A 1 25.86 -21.74 6.65
N LEU A 2 24.71 -21.14 6.98
CA LEU A 2 23.62 -21.84 7.67
C LEU A 2 22.68 -22.35 6.58
N LYS A 3 22.74 -23.65 6.29
CA LYS A 3 21.77 -24.33 5.42
C LYS A 3 20.40 -24.27 6.11
N LEU A 4 19.58 -23.30 5.72
CA LEU A 4 18.14 -23.23 6.06
C LEU A 4 17.31 -24.31 5.32
N ALA A 5 17.95 -25.16 4.52
CA ALA A 5 17.34 -26.26 3.77
C ALA A 5 16.82 -27.44 4.65
N GLY A 6 16.69 -27.27 5.97
CA GLY A 6 16.45 -28.38 6.90
C GLY A 6 15.46 -28.12 8.04
N ILE A 7 14.83 -26.94 8.13
CA ILE A 7 13.75 -26.74 9.12
C ILE A 7 12.48 -27.41 8.57
N SER A 8 12.42 -28.73 8.75
CA SER A 8 11.23 -29.55 8.56
C SER A 8 10.06 -28.88 9.31
N ARG A 9 9.01 -28.53 8.54
CA ARG A 9 7.68 -28.17 9.03
C ARG A 9 7.17 -29.31 9.89
N ARG A 10 7.42 -29.30 11.19
CA ARG A 10 6.81 -30.27 12.10
C ARG A 10 6.38 -29.58 13.37
N SER A 11 5.10 -29.23 13.36
CA SER A 11 4.22 -29.19 14.51
C SER A 11 2.79 -29.02 13.98
N ILE A 12 1.98 -30.07 14.17
CA ILE A 12 0.52 -30.23 14.37
C ILE A 12 -0.50 -29.31 13.64
N CYS A 13 -0.17 -28.11 13.18
CA CYS A 13 -1.01 -27.26 12.31
C CYS A 13 -0.27 -26.75 11.04
N GLN A 14 1.01 -27.10 10.86
CA GLN A 14 1.71 -26.94 9.59
C GLN A 14 1.49 -28.20 8.76
N ALA A 15 0.54 -28.13 7.85
CA ALA A 15 0.35 -29.14 6.83
C ALA A 15 1.68 -29.46 6.10
N ASP A 16 1.96 -30.74 5.94
CA ASP A 16 3.15 -31.24 5.24
C ASP A 16 3.05 -30.87 3.74
N GLY A 17 3.69 -29.76 3.36
CA GLY A 17 3.66 -29.24 1.99
C GLY A 17 2.52 -28.25 1.71
N LEU A 18 2.55 -27.62 0.53
CA LEU A 18 1.57 -26.60 0.14
C LEU A 18 0.16 -27.19 -0.10
N LEU A 19 0.08 -28.44 -0.55
CA LEU A 19 -1.18 -29.13 -0.83
C LEU A 19 -2.01 -29.37 0.44
N GLU A 20 -1.39 -29.79 1.54
CA GLU A 20 -2.13 -29.96 2.78
C GLU A 20 -2.49 -28.58 3.37
N TRP A 21 -1.62 -27.57 3.17
CA TRP A 21 -1.87 -26.22 3.71
C TRP A 21 -3.00 -25.52 2.95
N SER A 22 -3.15 -25.82 1.66
CA SER A 22 -4.24 -25.29 0.84
C SER A 22 -5.63 -25.72 1.34
N LYS A 23 -5.71 -26.80 2.14
CA LYS A 23 -6.94 -27.35 2.71
C LYS A 23 -7.25 -26.82 4.12
N VAL A 24 -6.36 -26.01 4.71
CA VAL A 24 -6.59 -25.42 6.05
C VAL A 24 -7.76 -24.44 5.98
N VAL A 25 -8.82 -24.72 6.76
CA VAL A 25 -9.99 -23.86 6.90
C VAL A 25 -10.06 -23.31 8.32
N THR A 26 -10.07 -21.99 8.43
CA THR A 26 -10.04 -21.24 9.70
C THR A 26 -11.18 -21.66 10.65
N ASN A 27 -12.38 -22.03 10.18
CA ASN A 27 -13.51 -22.39 11.06
C ASN A 27 -13.75 -23.89 11.32
N ILE A 28 -12.96 -24.81 10.74
CA ILE A 28 -13.26 -26.27 10.79
C ILE A 28 -12.10 -27.09 11.37
N SER A 29 -10.88 -26.57 11.32
CA SER A 29 -9.73 -27.29 11.87
C SER A 29 -9.74 -27.23 13.41
N GLN A 30 -9.53 -28.37 14.07
CA GLN A 30 -9.30 -28.49 15.53
C GLN A 30 -8.03 -27.75 16.02
N CYS A 31 -7.43 -26.91 15.17
CA CYS A 31 -6.33 -26.01 15.50
C CYS A 31 -6.91 -24.74 16.13
N ASN A 32 -6.59 -24.49 17.39
CA ASN A 32 -6.86 -23.20 18.04
C ASN A 32 -5.96 -22.12 17.38
N HIS A 33 -6.45 -21.56 16.28
CA HIS A 33 -5.83 -20.49 15.48
C HIS A 33 -6.06 -19.10 16.10
N VAL A 34 -6.94 -18.99 17.09
CA VAL A 34 -7.33 -17.72 17.73
C VAL A 34 -6.44 -17.39 18.93
N THR A 35 -5.85 -18.40 19.58
CA THR A 35 -4.98 -18.16 20.75
C THR A 35 -3.54 -18.01 20.30
N VAL A 36 -3.13 -16.76 20.10
CA VAL A 36 -1.71 -16.41 20.04
C VAL A 36 -1.07 -16.85 21.35
N LYS A 37 -0.16 -17.82 21.26
CA LYS A 37 0.71 -18.15 22.38
C LYS A 37 1.82 -17.11 22.43
N PRO A 38 2.01 -16.41 23.56
CA PRO A 38 3.22 -15.62 23.79
C PRO A 38 4.47 -16.42 23.41
N ALA A 39 5.51 -15.75 22.90
CA ALA A 39 6.76 -16.40 22.51
C ALA A 39 7.35 -17.30 23.62
N THR A 40 7.10 -16.95 24.88
CA THR A 40 7.50 -17.68 26.10
C THR A 40 6.74 -19.00 26.30
N GLU A 41 5.63 -19.22 25.60
CA GLU A 41 4.78 -20.41 25.70
C GLU A 41 4.95 -21.37 24.51
N ILE A 42 5.80 -21.04 23.54
CA ILE A 42 6.17 -21.92 22.43
C ILE A 42 7.18 -22.95 22.94
N LYS A 43 6.67 -24.12 23.35
CA LYS A 43 7.48 -25.23 23.90
C LYS A 43 8.30 -25.97 22.85
N ASP A 44 7.85 -25.95 21.60
CA ASP A 44 8.56 -26.61 20.50
C ASP A 44 9.70 -25.72 19.98
N GLU A 45 10.93 -26.23 19.98
CA GLU A 45 12.12 -25.47 19.60
C GLU A 45 12.10 -25.03 18.13
N LYS A 46 11.53 -25.83 17.22
CA LYS A 46 11.44 -25.50 15.80
C LYS A 46 10.41 -24.42 15.55
N GLU A 47 9.24 -24.51 16.18
CA GLU A 47 8.25 -23.43 16.17
C GLU A 47 8.84 -22.13 16.73
N SER A 48 9.56 -22.21 17.85
CA SER A 48 10.17 -21.03 18.48
C SER A 48 11.21 -20.39 17.57
N ALA A 49 12.04 -21.19 16.89
CA ALA A 49 13.00 -20.69 15.91
C ALA A 49 12.32 -20.04 14.70
N TYR A 50 11.27 -20.67 14.15
CA TYR A 50 10.53 -20.12 13.01
C TYR A 50 9.76 -18.84 13.36
N TYR A 51 9.19 -18.78 14.57
CA TYR A 51 8.58 -17.56 15.12
C TYR A 51 9.57 -16.40 15.16
N LYS A 52 10.75 -16.62 15.76
CA LYS A 52 11.81 -15.61 15.86
C LYS A 52 12.27 -15.15 14.47
N TRP A 53 12.51 -16.10 13.56
CA TRP A 53 12.85 -15.78 12.18
C TRP A 53 11.79 -14.92 11.50
N GLY A 54 10.50 -15.22 11.68
CA GLY A 54 9.41 -14.42 11.14
C GLY A 54 9.33 -13.01 11.72
N GLN A 55 9.52 -12.86 13.04
CA GLN A 55 9.60 -11.53 13.65
C GLN A 55 10.79 -10.71 13.12
N ASP A 56 11.95 -11.35 12.94
CA ASP A 56 13.15 -10.68 12.46
C ASP A 56 13.02 -10.26 10.99
N LYS A 57 12.47 -11.14 10.14
CA LYS A 57 12.37 -10.93 8.70
C LYS A 57 11.16 -10.10 8.29
N PHE A 58 10.00 -10.34 8.90
CA PHE A 58 8.73 -9.78 8.46
C PHE A 58 8.15 -8.74 9.40
N ALA A 59 8.57 -8.73 10.67
CA ALA A 59 8.05 -7.85 11.73
C ALA A 59 6.54 -8.06 12.04
N TYR A 60 6.09 -9.31 11.91
CA TYR A 60 4.79 -9.80 12.36
C TYR A 60 4.88 -11.31 12.67
N ASP A 61 3.83 -11.88 13.29
CA ASP A 61 3.77 -13.28 13.70
C ASP A 61 3.45 -14.21 12.52
N ILE A 62 4.49 -14.82 11.95
CA ILE A 62 4.34 -15.76 10.84
C ILE A 62 3.60 -17.04 11.22
N LEU A 63 3.72 -17.50 12.48
CA LEU A 63 3.03 -18.71 12.92
C LEU A 63 1.53 -18.48 13.00
N ALA A 64 1.11 -17.31 13.50
CA ALA A 64 -0.30 -16.92 13.51
C ALA A 64 -0.85 -16.87 12.08
N SER A 65 -0.11 -16.25 11.15
CA SER A 65 -0.49 -16.26 9.73
C SER A 65 -0.61 -17.68 9.19
N ASP A 66 0.39 -18.55 9.36
CA ASP A 66 0.37 -19.90 8.79
C ASP A 66 -0.81 -20.72 9.33
N LYS A 67 -1.17 -20.55 10.61
CA LYS A 67 -2.31 -21.22 11.26
C LYS A 67 -3.68 -20.75 10.80
N ILE A 68 -3.81 -19.49 10.36
CA ILE A 68 -5.06 -18.99 9.76
C ILE A 68 -5.37 -19.72 8.46
N GLY A 69 -4.33 -20.09 7.72
CA GLY A 69 -4.44 -20.74 6.43
C GLY A 69 -4.52 -19.76 5.25
N PRO A 70 -4.75 -20.29 4.05
CA PRO A 70 -4.73 -19.55 2.79
C PRO A 70 -5.97 -18.69 2.53
N ARG A 71 -7.10 -19.03 3.15
CA ARG A 71 -8.39 -18.37 2.94
C ARG A 71 -9.09 -18.20 4.29
N ARG A 72 -9.63 -17.00 4.52
CA ARG A 72 -10.53 -16.73 5.63
C ARG A 72 -11.64 -15.79 5.21
N SER A 73 -12.78 -15.88 5.88
CA SER A 73 -13.85 -14.90 5.74
C SER A 73 -13.55 -13.65 6.56
N LEU A 74 -13.92 -12.49 6.02
CA LEU A 74 -13.85 -11.20 6.71
C LEU A 74 -15.29 -10.70 6.92
N PRO A 75 -15.58 -10.02 8.05
CA PRO A 75 -16.88 -9.41 8.24
C PRO A 75 -17.08 -8.25 7.25
N PRO A 76 -18.33 -7.93 6.86
CA PRO A 76 -18.61 -6.71 6.12
C PRO A 76 -18.31 -5.51 7.02
N VAL A 77 -17.50 -4.58 6.51
CA VAL A 77 -17.02 -3.40 7.27
C VAL A 77 -17.48 -2.06 6.70
N TYR A 78 -17.98 -2.04 5.47
CA TYR A 78 -18.48 -0.81 4.86
C TYR A 78 -19.84 -0.40 5.45
N HIS A 79 -20.13 0.90 5.42
CA HIS A 79 -21.39 1.42 5.94
C HIS A 79 -22.60 0.83 5.18
N PRO A 80 -23.72 0.49 5.85
CA PRO A 80 -24.88 -0.13 5.19
C PRO A 80 -25.40 0.61 3.96
N LEU A 81 -25.36 1.95 3.97
CA LEU A 81 -25.78 2.80 2.84
C LEU A 81 -24.97 2.56 1.56
N CYS A 82 -23.75 2.03 1.64
CA CYS A 82 -22.97 1.67 0.46
C CYS A 82 -23.62 0.57 -0.39
N HIS A 83 -24.55 -0.22 0.18
CA HIS A 83 -25.33 -1.22 -0.57
C HIS A 83 -26.24 -0.59 -1.62
N ASN A 84 -26.75 0.62 -1.36
CA ASN A 84 -27.78 1.25 -2.18
C ASN A 84 -27.18 2.01 -3.38
N ILE A 85 -25.85 2.07 -3.50
CA ILE A 85 -25.17 2.74 -4.60
C ILE A 85 -25.17 1.81 -5.81
N SER A 86 -25.83 2.23 -6.87
CA SER A 86 -25.76 1.51 -8.15
C SER A 86 -24.32 1.49 -8.66
N ARG A 87 -23.85 0.28 -8.94
CA ARG A 87 -22.56 0.01 -9.60
C ARG A 87 -22.76 -0.45 -11.05
N GLU A 88 -23.95 -0.20 -11.60
CA GLU A 88 -24.27 -0.48 -12.99
C GLU A 88 -23.51 0.49 -13.89
N GLY A 89 -23.02 -0.01 -15.04
CA GLY A 89 -22.30 0.81 -16.02
C GLY A 89 -20.80 1.00 -15.79
N ILE A 90 -20.20 0.38 -14.75
CA ILE A 90 -18.73 0.31 -14.66
C ILE A 90 -18.19 -0.56 -15.80
N THR A 91 -17.37 0.02 -16.67
CA THR A 91 -16.74 -0.65 -17.83
C THR A 91 -15.24 -0.82 -17.68
N LEU A 92 -14.60 -0.07 -16.76
CA LEU A 92 -13.16 -0.12 -16.55
C LEU A 92 -12.70 -1.47 -16.00
N GLN A 93 -11.54 -1.93 -16.46
CA GLN A 93 -10.82 -3.08 -15.89
C GLN A 93 -9.52 -2.65 -15.20
N ALA A 94 -9.18 -3.27 -14.08
CA ALA A 94 -7.99 -2.97 -13.29
C ALA A 94 -6.88 -4.00 -13.44
N SER A 95 -5.64 -3.54 -13.59
CA SER A 95 -4.45 -4.33 -13.29
C SER A 95 -4.06 -4.07 -11.84
N ILE A 96 -4.07 -5.12 -11.02
CA ILE A 96 -3.65 -5.03 -9.61
C ILE A 96 -2.14 -5.27 -9.54
N VAL A 97 -1.41 -4.29 -9.04
CA VAL A 97 0.06 -4.29 -9.00
C VAL A 97 0.53 -4.42 -7.56
N ILE A 98 1.23 -5.52 -7.26
CA ILE A 98 1.70 -5.87 -5.93
C ILE A 98 3.21 -6.02 -6.00
N ILE A 99 3.91 -5.17 -5.27
CA ILE A 99 5.37 -5.20 -5.15
C ILE A 99 5.70 -5.80 -3.79
N TYR A 100 6.64 -6.73 -3.76
CA TYR A 100 7.09 -7.33 -2.51
C TYR A 100 8.61 -7.45 -2.46
N HIS A 101 9.14 -7.41 -1.24
CA HIS A 101 10.53 -7.72 -0.95
C HIS A 101 10.57 -8.42 0.41
N ASN A 102 11.09 -9.64 0.45
CA ASN A 102 11.10 -10.51 1.62
C ASN A 102 9.72 -10.60 2.30
N GLU A 103 8.68 -10.93 1.54
CA GLU A 103 7.34 -11.11 2.11
C GLU A 103 7.07 -12.57 2.47
N ALA A 104 6.27 -12.81 3.51
CA ALA A 104 5.85 -14.14 3.86
C ALA A 104 4.92 -14.77 2.82
N LEU A 105 5.18 -16.04 2.51
CA LEU A 105 4.39 -16.82 1.55
C LEU A 105 2.90 -16.91 1.95
N SER A 106 2.60 -17.20 3.21
CA SER A 106 1.20 -17.36 3.67
C SER A 106 0.40 -16.07 3.56
N VAL A 107 1.03 -14.94 3.86
CA VAL A 107 0.43 -13.60 3.74
C VAL A 107 0.15 -13.27 2.29
N LEU A 108 1.13 -13.45 1.40
CA LEU A 108 0.96 -13.11 -0.01
C LEU A 108 -0.05 -14.04 -0.70
N ILE A 109 -0.08 -15.34 -0.37
CA ILE A 109 -1.11 -16.27 -0.85
C ILE A 109 -2.50 -15.81 -0.39
N ARG A 110 -2.66 -15.49 0.90
CA ARG A 110 -3.95 -15.04 1.44
C ARG A 110 -4.43 -13.75 0.78
N MET A 111 -3.51 -12.83 0.51
CA MET A 111 -3.79 -11.61 -0.25
C MET A 111 -4.31 -11.92 -1.66
N VAL A 112 -3.59 -12.73 -2.44
CA VAL A 112 -4.01 -13.09 -3.80
C VAL A 112 -5.35 -13.82 -3.80
N ASN A 113 -5.56 -14.75 -2.88
CA ASN A 113 -6.83 -15.42 -2.69
C ASN A 113 -7.97 -14.44 -2.38
N SER A 114 -7.74 -13.47 -1.48
CA SER A 114 -8.73 -12.45 -1.15
C SER A 114 -9.14 -11.61 -2.36
N ILE A 115 -8.17 -11.27 -3.23
CA ILE A 115 -8.40 -10.53 -4.47
C ILE A 115 -9.24 -11.37 -5.43
N LEU A 116 -8.83 -12.61 -5.68
CA LEU A 116 -9.53 -13.49 -6.62
C LEU A 116 -10.97 -13.81 -6.17
N ASP A 117 -11.19 -13.99 -4.85
CA ASP A 117 -12.51 -14.33 -4.32
C ASP A 117 -13.48 -13.16 -4.31
N ARG A 118 -12.98 -11.93 -4.13
CA ARG A 118 -13.82 -10.74 -3.86
C ARG A 118 -13.80 -9.70 -4.96
N THR A 119 -13.19 -10.03 -6.09
CA THR A 119 -13.11 -9.15 -7.26
C THR A 119 -13.86 -9.79 -8.43
N PRO A 120 -14.98 -9.22 -8.89
CA PRO A 120 -15.68 -9.73 -10.07
C PRO A 120 -14.76 -9.81 -11.29
N THR A 121 -14.78 -10.94 -12.00
CA THR A 121 -13.91 -11.23 -13.15
C THR A 121 -13.94 -10.17 -14.26
N LYS A 122 -15.07 -9.46 -14.39
CA LYS A 122 -15.25 -8.35 -15.35
C LYS A 122 -14.42 -7.11 -15.01
N TYR A 123 -14.10 -6.89 -13.74
CA TYR A 123 -13.35 -5.72 -13.26
C TYR A 123 -11.86 -6.02 -13.07
N LEU A 124 -11.50 -7.27 -12.80
CA LEU A 124 -10.10 -7.68 -12.80
C LEU A 124 -9.63 -7.81 -14.24
N LYS A 125 -8.49 -7.21 -14.63
CA LYS A 125 -7.79 -7.48 -15.89
C LYS A 125 -6.72 -8.55 -15.68
N GLU A 126 -5.85 -8.31 -14.71
CA GLU A 126 -4.70 -9.15 -14.36
C GLU A 126 -4.17 -8.81 -12.95
N ILE A 127 -3.36 -9.70 -12.39
CA ILE A 127 -2.61 -9.49 -11.14
C ILE A 127 -1.11 -9.56 -11.44
N ILE A 128 -0.37 -8.53 -11.08
CA ILE A 128 1.08 -8.45 -11.26
C ILE A 128 1.74 -8.55 -9.88
N LEU A 129 2.49 -9.63 -9.67
CA LEU A 129 3.32 -9.87 -8.49
C LEU A 129 4.78 -9.64 -8.88
N TYR A 130 5.37 -8.55 -8.38
CA TYR A 130 6.75 -8.15 -8.69
C TYR A 130 7.64 -8.27 -7.45
N ASP A 131 8.60 -9.19 -7.51
CA ASP A 131 9.65 -9.34 -6.49
C ASP A 131 10.76 -8.30 -6.72
N ASP A 132 10.85 -7.32 -5.82
CA ASP A 132 11.93 -6.33 -5.75
C ASP A 132 13.16 -6.94 -5.07
N TYR A 133 13.72 -7.96 -5.71
CA TYR A 133 14.99 -8.60 -5.36
C TYR A 133 15.05 -9.12 -3.91
N SER A 134 14.08 -9.96 -3.52
CA SER A 134 14.09 -10.67 -2.25
C SER A 134 15.37 -11.51 -2.09
N HIS A 135 15.82 -11.63 -0.85
CA HIS A 135 16.96 -12.48 -0.48
C HIS A 135 16.66 -13.96 -0.73
N ASP A 136 17.70 -14.77 -0.92
CA ASP A 136 17.59 -16.19 -1.29
C ASP A 136 16.66 -16.99 -0.37
N ASP A 137 16.63 -16.68 0.94
CA ASP A 137 15.76 -17.35 1.92
C ASP A 137 14.29 -16.92 1.87
N CYS A 138 13.96 -15.89 1.08
CA CYS A 138 12.63 -15.34 0.89
C CYS A 138 12.16 -15.32 -0.57
N ILE A 139 12.85 -16.01 -1.49
CA ILE A 139 12.36 -16.20 -2.86
C ILE A 139 11.17 -17.18 -2.82
N ILE A 140 10.00 -16.70 -3.23
CA ILE A 140 8.73 -17.45 -3.14
C ILE A 140 8.02 -17.69 -4.47
N LYS A 141 8.60 -17.25 -5.61
CA LYS A 141 7.99 -17.37 -6.94
C LYS A 141 7.50 -18.79 -7.27
N ASP A 142 8.37 -19.79 -7.15
CA ASP A 142 8.01 -21.17 -7.51
C ASP A 142 6.93 -21.73 -6.60
N LYS A 143 6.95 -21.38 -5.31
CA LYS A 143 5.93 -21.77 -4.33
C LYS A 143 4.58 -21.10 -4.61
N LEU A 144 4.58 -19.85 -5.09
CA LEU A 144 3.36 -19.17 -5.52
C LEU A 144 2.75 -19.85 -6.75
N LEU A 145 3.59 -20.26 -7.72
CA LEU A 145 3.14 -20.99 -8.89
C LEU A 145 2.60 -22.38 -8.52
N GLU A 146 3.30 -23.12 -7.67
CA GLU A 146 2.85 -24.42 -7.14
C GLU A 146 1.50 -24.28 -6.44
N TYR A 147 1.37 -23.31 -5.52
CA TYR A 147 0.10 -23.05 -4.85
C TYR A 147 -0.99 -22.62 -5.83
N GLY A 148 -0.67 -21.77 -6.81
CA GLY A 148 -1.61 -21.31 -7.82
C GLY A 148 -2.17 -22.46 -8.67
N LEU A 149 -1.37 -23.49 -8.96
CA LEU A 149 -1.84 -24.72 -9.61
C LEU A 149 -2.79 -25.51 -8.69
N ILE A 150 -2.44 -25.65 -7.41
CA ILE A 150 -3.26 -26.35 -6.41
C ILE A 150 -4.61 -25.64 -6.21
N ALA A 151 -4.61 -24.31 -6.13
CA ALA A 151 -5.79 -23.48 -5.89
C ALA A 151 -6.53 -23.08 -7.16
N ASN A 152 -6.10 -23.57 -8.33
CA ASN A 152 -6.64 -23.27 -9.65
C ASN A 152 -6.75 -21.76 -9.93
N TRP A 153 -5.70 -21.01 -9.60
CA TRP A 153 -5.58 -19.60 -9.94
C TRP A 153 -5.59 -19.40 -11.47
N PRO A 154 -6.16 -18.28 -11.96
CA PRO A 154 -6.12 -17.95 -13.38
C PRO A 154 -4.72 -17.46 -13.79
N LEU A 155 -3.74 -18.37 -13.82
CA LEU A 155 -2.33 -18.06 -14.06
C LEU A 155 -2.09 -17.35 -15.41
N ASN A 156 -2.96 -17.55 -16.39
CA ASN A 156 -2.95 -16.83 -17.67
C ASN A 156 -3.28 -15.33 -17.54
N ARG A 157 -3.77 -14.89 -16.38
CA ARG A 157 -4.06 -13.49 -16.02
C ARG A 157 -3.13 -13.00 -14.91
N MET A 158 -2.02 -13.69 -14.67
CA MET A 158 -1.09 -13.35 -13.60
C MET A 158 0.33 -13.24 -14.15
N THR A 159 1.02 -12.18 -13.73
CA THR A 159 2.44 -11.99 -14.02
C THR A 159 3.21 -12.10 -12.72
N ILE A 160 3.98 -13.18 -12.54
CA ILE A 160 4.83 -13.38 -11.35
C ILE A 160 6.29 -13.28 -11.78
N THR A 161 6.91 -12.13 -11.49
CA THR A 161 8.26 -11.81 -11.96
C THR A 161 9.14 -11.27 -10.84
N ARG A 162 10.44 -11.21 -11.11
CA ARG A 162 11.49 -10.77 -10.18
C ARG A 162 12.44 -9.83 -10.90
N GLY A 163 12.78 -8.72 -10.27
CA GLY A 163 13.81 -7.80 -10.76
C GLY A 163 15.22 -8.35 -10.55
N ASP A 164 16.18 -7.87 -11.33
CA ASP A 164 17.58 -8.34 -11.29
C ASP A 164 18.44 -7.65 -10.22
N LYS A 165 17.91 -6.60 -9.60
CA LYS A 165 18.56 -5.84 -8.52
C LYS A 165 17.52 -5.20 -7.63
N ARG A 166 17.92 -4.82 -6.41
CA ARG A 166 17.04 -4.10 -5.48
C ARG A 166 16.85 -2.67 -5.93
N GLU A 167 15.66 -2.34 -6.40
CA GLU A 167 15.29 -1.01 -6.89
C GLU A 167 14.72 -0.12 -5.79
N GLY A 168 14.01 -0.73 -4.83
CA GLY A 168 13.21 -0.01 -3.83
C GLY A 168 11.79 0.25 -4.32
N LEU A 169 10.86 0.51 -3.38
CA LEU A 169 9.42 0.54 -3.62
C LEU A 169 9.01 1.39 -4.83
N ILE A 170 9.62 2.57 -4.96
CA ILE A 170 9.26 3.59 -5.95
C ILE A 170 9.58 3.12 -7.37
N ARG A 171 10.83 2.71 -7.62
CA ARG A 171 11.27 2.22 -8.92
C ARG A 171 10.69 0.84 -9.24
N ALA A 172 10.53 -0.02 -8.24
CA ALA A 172 9.85 -1.30 -8.41
C ALA A 172 8.37 -1.13 -8.81
N ARG A 173 7.65 -0.14 -8.26
CA ARG A 173 6.29 0.22 -8.71
C ARG A 173 6.25 0.62 -10.18
N MET A 174 7.21 1.44 -10.63
CA MET A 174 7.33 1.82 -12.03
C MET A 174 7.60 0.60 -12.91
N ALA A 175 8.59 -0.22 -12.56
CA ALA A 175 8.91 -1.44 -13.31
C ALA A 175 7.74 -2.43 -13.38
N ALA A 176 7.01 -2.60 -12.28
CA ALA A 176 5.83 -3.48 -12.22
C ALA A 176 4.65 -2.93 -13.05
N ALA A 177 4.46 -1.61 -13.07
CA ALA A 177 3.38 -0.96 -13.81
C ALA A 177 3.52 -1.08 -15.34
N GLU A 178 4.73 -1.32 -15.86
CA GLU A 178 4.95 -1.56 -17.29
C GLU A 178 4.32 -2.88 -17.77
N PHE A 179 4.11 -3.86 -16.89
CA PHE A 179 3.40 -5.11 -17.23
C PHE A 179 1.88 -4.92 -17.30
N ALA A 180 1.34 -3.79 -16.87
CA ALA A 180 -0.10 -3.57 -16.74
C ALA A 180 -0.76 -3.11 -18.05
N SER A 181 -1.85 -3.80 -18.40
CA SER A 181 -2.65 -3.56 -19.61
C SER A 181 -4.06 -3.01 -19.32
N GLY A 182 -4.53 -3.06 -18.08
CA GLY A 182 -5.85 -2.55 -17.66
C GLY A 182 -6.01 -1.04 -17.79
N ASP A 183 -7.24 -0.56 -17.69
CA ASP A 183 -7.58 0.86 -17.73
C ASP A 183 -7.14 1.59 -16.46
N VAL A 184 -7.18 0.87 -15.32
CA VAL A 184 -6.85 1.38 -13.99
C VAL A 184 -5.69 0.56 -13.41
N LEU A 185 -4.71 1.25 -12.83
CA LEU A 185 -3.70 0.64 -11.96
C LEU A 185 -4.22 0.68 -10.53
N ILE A 186 -4.22 -0.46 -9.84
CA ILE A 186 -4.47 -0.53 -8.40
C ILE A 186 -3.23 -1.05 -7.72
N PHE A 187 -2.53 -0.17 -7.00
CA PHE A 187 -1.37 -0.56 -6.20
C PHE A 187 -1.85 -1.04 -4.83
N LEU A 188 -1.33 -2.18 -4.39
CA LEU A 188 -1.53 -2.71 -3.06
C LEU A 188 -0.19 -3.15 -2.48
N ASP A 189 0.01 -2.89 -1.19
CA ASP A 189 1.16 -3.45 -0.46
C ASP A 189 0.99 -4.97 -0.29
N SER A 190 2.10 -5.71 -0.20
CA SER A 190 2.13 -7.19 -0.26
C SER A 190 1.57 -7.93 0.96
N HIS A 191 0.90 -7.22 1.85
CA HIS A 191 0.38 -7.71 3.12
C HIS A 191 -0.99 -7.09 3.42
N CYS A 192 -1.86 -7.20 2.42
CA CYS A 192 -3.24 -6.74 2.49
C CYS A 192 -4.25 -7.89 2.38
N GLU A 193 -5.47 -7.66 2.87
CA GLU A 193 -6.63 -8.49 2.57
C GLU A 193 -7.79 -7.60 2.16
N VAL A 194 -8.32 -7.82 0.96
CA VAL A 194 -9.43 -7.01 0.44
C VAL A 194 -10.77 -7.52 0.96
N THR A 195 -11.75 -6.63 1.13
CA THR A 195 -13.12 -6.99 1.55
C THR A 195 -14.05 -7.13 0.36
N ASP A 196 -15.27 -7.60 0.61
CA ASP A 196 -16.30 -7.66 -0.44
C ASP A 196 -16.60 -6.26 -0.97
N LYS A 197 -16.82 -6.16 -2.29
CA LYS A 197 -17.16 -4.91 -2.99
C LYS A 197 -16.11 -3.79 -2.88
N TRP A 198 -14.86 -4.14 -2.63
CA TRP A 198 -13.79 -3.15 -2.44
C TRP A 198 -13.43 -2.41 -3.75
N ILE A 199 -13.58 -3.04 -4.92
CA ILE A 199 -13.03 -2.51 -6.17
C ILE A 199 -13.98 -1.56 -6.91
N GLU A 200 -15.29 -1.85 -6.86
CA GLU A 200 -16.33 -1.11 -7.58
C GLU A 200 -16.37 0.37 -7.21
N PRO A 201 -16.28 0.75 -5.92
CA PRO A 201 -16.26 2.16 -5.54
C PRO A 201 -15.03 2.89 -6.11
N LEU A 202 -13.88 2.22 -6.18
CA LEU A 202 -12.66 2.81 -6.74
C LEU A 202 -12.81 3.04 -8.25
N LEU A 203 -13.27 2.02 -8.98
CA LEU A 203 -13.44 2.08 -10.44
C LEU A 203 -14.50 3.10 -10.85
N GLN A 204 -15.65 3.12 -10.17
CA GLN A 204 -16.72 4.08 -10.47
C GLN A 204 -16.23 5.52 -10.28
N THR A 205 -15.53 5.80 -9.18
CA THR A 205 -15.01 7.14 -8.89
C THR A 205 -14.04 7.62 -9.98
N ILE A 206 -13.20 6.73 -10.53
CA ILE A 206 -12.26 7.03 -11.62
C ILE A 206 -12.97 7.12 -12.98
N GLN A 207 -14.03 6.33 -13.19
CA GLN A 207 -14.79 6.38 -14.44
C GLN A 207 -15.54 7.70 -14.60
N GLU A 208 -16.04 8.27 -13.51
CA GLU A 208 -16.66 9.60 -13.49
C GLU A 208 -15.68 10.72 -13.86
N ASP A 209 -14.41 10.57 -13.47
CA ASP A 209 -13.34 11.52 -13.78
C ASP A 209 -11.98 10.84 -13.70
N ARG A 210 -11.35 10.68 -14.87
CA ARG A 210 -10.08 9.95 -15.03
C ARG A 210 -8.91 10.59 -14.29
N THR A 211 -9.03 11.85 -13.85
CA THR A 211 -7.97 12.61 -13.18
C THR A 211 -7.97 12.42 -11.65
N ARG A 212 -8.89 11.57 -11.14
CA ARG A 212 -8.97 11.21 -9.73
C ARG A 212 -8.02 10.06 -9.39
N VAL A 213 -7.28 10.23 -8.30
CA VAL A 213 -6.59 9.15 -7.59
C VAL A 213 -7.40 8.80 -6.35
N VAL A 214 -7.77 7.53 -6.22
CA VAL A 214 -8.79 7.10 -5.25
C VAL A 214 -8.22 6.03 -4.33
N LEU A 215 -8.36 6.26 -3.02
CA LEU A 215 -7.88 5.38 -1.98
C LEU A 215 -9.06 4.61 -1.36
N PRO A 216 -8.84 3.33 -0.99
CA PRO A 216 -9.70 2.65 -0.03
C PRO A 216 -9.48 3.23 1.38
N VAL A 217 -10.43 2.98 2.28
CA VAL A 217 -10.18 3.00 3.71
C VAL A 217 -9.23 1.87 4.05
N VAL A 218 -8.13 2.21 4.74
CA VAL A 218 -7.10 1.25 5.12
C VAL A 218 -7.40 0.74 6.53
N ASP A 219 -8.03 -0.43 6.59
CA ASP A 219 -8.35 -1.11 7.85
C ASP A 219 -7.12 -1.79 8.44
N LEU A 220 -7.18 -2.15 9.72
CA LEU A 220 -6.04 -2.70 10.43
C LEU A 220 -6.12 -4.22 10.53
N ILE A 221 -5.03 -4.89 10.17
CA ILE A 221 -4.79 -6.29 10.51
C ILE A 221 -3.68 -6.31 11.56
N ASN A 222 -3.99 -6.85 12.73
CA ASN A 222 -3.04 -6.89 13.85
C ASN A 222 -1.80 -7.75 13.49
N PRO A 223 -0.56 -7.27 13.66
CA PRO A 223 0.64 -8.00 13.24
C PRO A 223 0.96 -9.22 14.13
N VAL A 224 0.26 -9.41 15.24
CA VAL A 224 0.44 -10.57 16.14
C VAL A 224 -0.72 -11.54 15.94
N LYS A 225 -1.95 -11.06 16.12
CA LYS A 225 -3.15 -11.90 16.12
C LYS A 225 -3.80 -12.04 14.76
N PHE A 226 -3.45 -11.19 13.81
CA PHE A 226 -4.11 -11.07 12.52
C PHE A 226 -5.61 -10.74 12.60
N GLU A 227 -6.10 -10.30 13.77
CA GLU A 227 -7.46 -9.76 13.94
C GLU A 227 -7.66 -8.59 12.96
N TYR A 228 -8.77 -8.62 12.23
CA TYR A 228 -9.19 -7.55 11.34
C TYR A 228 -10.04 -6.55 12.11
N SER A 229 -9.70 -5.27 12.05
CA SER A 229 -10.49 -4.19 12.67
C SER A 229 -10.68 -3.04 11.69
N GLN A 230 -11.91 -2.57 11.59
CA GLN A 230 -12.26 -1.39 10.79
C GLN A 230 -11.54 -0.14 11.32
N ALA A 231 -10.97 0.65 10.41
CA ALA A 231 -10.37 1.94 10.73
C ALA A 231 -11.43 3.05 10.79
N MET A 232 -11.14 4.09 11.57
CA MET A 232 -11.91 5.34 11.49
C MET A 232 -11.65 6.02 10.15
N ILE A 233 -12.72 6.47 9.50
CA ILE A 233 -12.64 7.26 8.27
C ILE A 233 -11.97 8.60 8.59
N ALA A 234 -10.94 8.95 7.81
CA ALA A 234 -10.15 10.14 8.02
C ALA A 234 -9.64 10.72 6.70
N LYS A 235 -9.37 12.02 6.70
CA LYS A 235 -8.49 12.64 5.70
C LYS A 235 -7.03 12.37 6.07
N MET A 236 -6.15 12.61 5.12
CA MET A 236 -4.71 12.50 5.30
C MET A 236 -4.07 13.84 4.93
N SER A 237 -3.21 14.32 5.80
CA SER A 237 -2.46 15.57 5.66
C SER A 237 -0.99 15.32 6.07
N PHE A 238 -0.15 16.35 5.97
CA PHE A 238 1.23 16.31 6.43
C PHE A 238 1.63 17.65 7.06
N ASP A 239 2.60 17.61 7.96
CA ASP A 239 3.13 18.84 8.57
C ASP A 239 4.29 19.44 7.76
N TRP A 240 4.82 20.57 8.21
CA TRP A 240 5.98 21.23 7.58
C TRP A 240 7.29 20.43 7.66
N ARG A 241 7.34 19.26 8.31
CA ARG A 241 8.45 18.30 8.23
C ARG A 241 8.24 17.24 7.15
N LEU A 242 7.11 17.31 6.43
CA LEU A 242 6.58 16.26 5.56
C LEU A 242 6.33 14.96 6.32
N ALA A 243 5.91 15.06 7.58
CA ALA A 243 5.45 13.91 8.35
C ALA A 243 3.94 13.72 8.13
N PHE A 244 3.55 12.50 7.76
CA PHE A 244 2.17 12.08 7.53
C PHE A 244 1.32 12.18 8.81
N ASN A 245 0.08 12.66 8.69
CA ASN A 245 -0.90 12.74 9.77
C ASN A 245 -2.30 12.31 9.30
N TRP A 246 -3.02 11.59 10.17
CA TRP A 246 -4.46 11.36 10.01
C TRP A 246 -5.25 12.54 10.56
N VAL A 247 -6.26 12.99 9.82
CA VAL A 247 -7.17 14.07 10.21
C VAL A 247 -8.58 13.50 10.30
N TYR A 248 -9.01 13.20 11.53
CA TYR A 248 -10.31 12.61 11.81
C TYR A 248 -11.44 13.64 11.71
N PHE A 249 -12.60 13.16 11.27
CA PHE A 249 -13.81 13.95 11.26
C PHE A 249 -14.44 13.96 12.67
N PRO A 250 -15.09 15.07 13.07
CA PRO A 250 -15.97 15.06 14.23
C PRO A 250 -17.15 14.11 14.00
N TRP A 251 -17.73 13.53 15.06
CA TRP A 251 -18.77 12.50 14.92
C TRP A 251 -20.01 13.02 14.15
N GLU A 252 -20.34 14.29 14.35
CA GLU A 252 -21.45 15.00 13.71
C GLU A 252 -21.30 15.08 12.18
N TYR A 253 -20.08 14.91 11.65
CA TYR A 253 -19.86 14.80 10.20
C TYR A 253 -20.64 13.62 9.60
N PHE A 254 -20.75 12.52 10.34
CA PHE A 254 -21.41 11.30 9.87
C PHE A 254 -22.92 11.29 10.08
N ASP A 255 -23.48 12.30 10.77
CA ASP A 255 -24.93 12.48 10.89
C ASP A 255 -25.58 12.83 9.55
N ILE A 256 -24.81 13.40 8.62
CA ILE A 256 -25.22 13.62 7.23
C ILE A 256 -25.07 12.28 6.47
N PRO A 257 -26.17 11.63 6.01
CA PRO A 257 -26.11 10.29 5.44
C PRO A 257 -25.13 10.14 4.28
N GLU A 258 -25.03 11.15 3.42
CA GLU A 258 -24.15 11.18 2.25
C GLU A 258 -22.66 11.04 2.60
N ASN A 259 -22.25 11.55 3.76
CA ASN A 259 -20.85 11.51 4.19
C ASN A 259 -20.36 10.11 4.54
N ASN A 260 -21.29 9.16 4.76
CA ASN A 260 -20.96 7.77 5.06
C ASN A 260 -20.61 6.95 3.80
N PHE A 261 -20.89 7.46 2.61
CA PHE A 261 -20.76 6.67 1.38
C PHE A 261 -20.22 7.42 0.17
N LYS A 262 -20.29 8.76 0.14
CA LYS A 262 -19.72 9.55 -0.95
C LYS A 262 -18.19 9.67 -0.80
N PRO A 263 -17.43 9.56 -1.91
CA PRO A 263 -16.01 9.87 -1.89
C PRO A 263 -15.76 11.30 -1.42
N PHE A 264 -14.72 11.51 -0.63
CA PHE A 264 -14.32 12.82 -0.14
C PHE A 264 -12.86 13.13 -0.49
N LYS A 265 -12.57 14.41 -0.70
CA LYS A 265 -11.22 14.90 -1.02
C LYS A 265 -10.31 14.84 0.20
N THR A 266 -9.06 14.46 -0.03
CA THR A 266 -7.99 14.44 0.98
C THR A 266 -6.76 15.18 0.43
N PRO A 267 -6.06 16.00 1.25
CA PRO A 267 -4.84 16.68 0.84
C PRO A 267 -3.76 15.76 0.28
N MET A 268 -3.62 14.58 0.88
CA MET A 268 -2.66 13.59 0.42
C MET A 268 -3.16 12.15 0.50
N MET A 269 -2.40 11.24 -0.11
CA MET A 269 -2.60 9.80 -0.08
C MET A 269 -1.66 9.12 0.92
N SER A 270 -2.08 8.05 1.61
CA SER A 270 -1.15 7.28 2.47
C SER A 270 0.01 6.67 1.66
N GLY A 271 -0.24 6.31 0.41
CA GLY A 271 0.77 5.91 -0.57
C GLY A 271 0.87 4.41 -0.82
N GLY A 272 0.47 3.57 0.14
CA GLY A 272 0.49 2.11 0.01
C GLY A 272 -0.55 1.59 -0.97
N LEU A 273 -1.80 2.03 -0.78
CA LEU A 273 -2.97 1.50 -1.47
C LEU A 273 -3.72 2.61 -2.20
N PHE A 274 -3.80 2.54 -3.53
CA PHE A 274 -4.57 3.49 -4.33
C PHE A 274 -4.87 2.96 -5.73
N ALA A 275 -5.93 3.51 -6.33
CA ALA A 275 -6.32 3.29 -7.71
C ALA A 275 -6.14 4.57 -8.53
N VAL A 276 -5.65 4.44 -9.76
CA VAL A 276 -5.45 5.56 -10.70
C VAL A 276 -5.66 5.10 -12.14
N ASN A 277 -6.26 5.94 -12.99
CA ASN A 277 -6.32 5.65 -14.42
C ASN A 277 -4.89 5.50 -14.98
N ARG A 278 -4.62 4.40 -15.70
CA ARG A 278 -3.27 4.05 -16.17
C ARG A 278 -2.66 5.12 -17.08
N LYS A 279 -3.44 5.65 -18.02
CA LYS A 279 -2.98 6.72 -18.92
C LYS A 279 -2.67 7.99 -18.12
N TYR A 280 -3.57 8.37 -17.21
CA TYR A 280 -3.36 9.52 -16.34
C TYR A 280 -2.11 9.38 -15.46
N PHE A 281 -1.83 8.19 -14.92
CA PHE A 281 -0.61 7.93 -14.14
C PHE A 281 0.67 8.29 -14.92
N TYR A 282 0.75 7.88 -16.19
CA TYR A 282 1.90 8.18 -17.05
C TYR A 282 1.89 9.62 -17.58
N GLU A 283 0.73 10.21 -17.87
CA GLU A 283 0.59 11.64 -18.21
C GLU A 283 1.11 12.53 -17.09
N MET A 284 0.85 12.14 -15.84
CA MET A 284 1.38 12.79 -14.65
C MET A 284 2.85 12.49 -14.41
N GLY A 285 3.52 11.66 -15.23
CA GLY A 285 4.94 11.36 -15.11
C GLY A 285 5.29 10.31 -14.05
N GLY A 286 4.37 9.40 -13.72
CA GLY A 286 4.60 8.28 -12.80
C GLY A 286 5.13 8.72 -11.44
N TYR A 287 6.07 7.98 -10.86
CA TYR A 287 6.86 8.41 -9.71
C TYR A 287 8.16 9.10 -10.13
N ASP A 288 8.70 9.93 -9.22
CA ASP A 288 10.06 10.44 -9.35
C ASP A 288 11.07 9.29 -9.15
N THR A 289 11.64 8.77 -10.24
CA THR A 289 12.59 7.66 -10.20
C THR A 289 13.94 8.02 -9.56
N GLY A 290 14.21 9.31 -9.34
CA GLY A 290 15.34 9.79 -8.57
C GLY A 290 15.16 9.67 -7.05
N MET A 291 13.97 9.34 -6.57
CA MET A 291 13.75 8.99 -5.16
C MET A 291 14.30 7.60 -4.82
N GLU A 292 14.68 7.42 -3.56
CA GLU A 292 15.37 6.24 -3.07
C GLU A 292 14.52 5.45 -2.08
N THR A 293 14.47 4.12 -2.27
CA THR A 293 13.90 3.11 -1.36
C THR A 293 12.45 3.35 -0.91
N TRP A 294 12.22 4.28 0.03
CA TRP A 294 10.94 4.53 0.68
C TRP A 294 10.87 5.95 1.25
N GLY A 295 9.68 6.56 1.18
CA GLY A 295 9.30 7.77 1.91
C GLY A 295 9.18 8.99 1.01
N GLY A 296 8.19 9.84 1.26
CA GLY A 296 7.99 11.11 0.55
C GLY A 296 7.31 10.99 -0.82
N GLU A 297 7.30 9.81 -1.44
CA GLU A 297 6.71 9.59 -2.76
C GLU A 297 5.19 9.79 -2.78
N ASN A 298 4.54 9.46 -1.66
CA ASN A 298 3.12 9.63 -1.44
C ASN A 298 2.72 11.11 -1.35
N ILE A 299 3.52 11.92 -0.65
CA ILE A 299 3.34 13.37 -0.55
C ILE A 299 3.64 14.03 -1.91
N GLU A 300 4.74 13.67 -2.56
CA GLU A 300 5.12 14.22 -3.87
C GLU A 300 4.04 14.00 -4.93
N MET A 301 3.54 12.77 -5.03
CA MET A 301 2.50 12.44 -5.99
C MET A 301 1.19 13.17 -5.66
N SER A 302 0.83 13.29 -4.39
CA SER A 302 -0.37 14.03 -3.96
C SER A 302 -0.30 15.50 -4.35
N LEU A 303 0.84 16.15 -4.06
CA LEU A 303 1.06 17.54 -4.42
C LEU A 303 1.00 17.75 -5.93
N ARG A 304 1.69 16.90 -6.68
CA ARG A 304 1.67 16.95 -8.14
C ARG A 304 0.26 16.79 -8.70
N ILE A 305 -0.53 15.82 -8.21
CA ILE A 305 -1.91 15.62 -8.66
C ILE A 305 -2.74 16.89 -8.43
N TRP A 306 -2.73 17.43 -7.21
CA TRP A 306 -3.51 18.61 -6.86
C TRP A 306 -3.07 19.86 -7.64
N LEU A 307 -1.77 20.11 -7.71
CA LEU A 307 -1.22 21.30 -8.37
C LEU A 307 -1.41 21.24 -9.89
N CYS A 308 -1.43 20.05 -10.48
CA CYS A 308 -1.55 19.87 -11.93
C CYS A 308 -2.97 19.48 -12.38
N GLY A 309 -4.00 19.77 -11.58
CA GLY A 309 -5.41 19.76 -12.00
C GLY A 309 -6.19 18.47 -11.78
N GLY A 310 -5.62 17.48 -11.09
CA GLY A 310 -6.34 16.30 -10.63
C GLY A 310 -6.86 16.43 -9.19
N SER A 311 -7.26 15.31 -8.59
CA SER A 311 -7.65 15.27 -7.17
C SER A 311 -7.37 13.92 -6.52
N VAL A 312 -7.16 13.95 -5.21
CA VAL A 312 -6.97 12.76 -4.38
C VAL A 312 -8.19 12.57 -3.49
N LEU A 313 -8.80 11.39 -3.53
CA LEU A 313 -10.03 11.06 -2.80
C LEU A 313 -9.88 9.78 -1.99
N VAL A 314 -10.62 9.69 -0.90
CA VAL A 314 -10.91 8.42 -0.20
C VAL A 314 -12.34 8.04 -0.52
N ASN A 315 -12.57 6.77 -0.87
CA ASN A 315 -13.90 6.23 -1.04
C ASN A 315 -14.29 5.39 0.19
N PRO A 316 -15.23 5.85 1.04
CA PRO A 316 -15.57 5.18 2.29
C PRO A 316 -16.30 3.84 2.11
N CYS A 317 -16.72 3.49 0.89
CA CYS A 317 -17.30 2.18 0.60
C CYS A 317 -16.26 1.13 0.19
N SER A 318 -15.00 1.52 -0.04
CA SER A 318 -13.92 0.61 -0.39
C SER A 318 -13.04 0.39 0.82
N HIS A 319 -12.90 -0.86 1.28
CA HIS A 319 -12.10 -1.21 2.44
C HIS A 319 -11.05 -2.25 2.07
N VAL A 320 -9.83 -2.05 2.57
CA VAL A 320 -8.74 -3.02 2.45
C VAL A 320 -8.00 -3.08 3.77
N GLY A 321 -7.91 -4.27 4.36
CA GLY A 321 -7.10 -4.51 5.55
C GLY A 321 -5.63 -4.51 5.21
N HIS A 322 -4.82 -3.92 6.07
CA HIS A 322 -3.36 -3.85 5.93
C HIS A 322 -2.67 -4.28 7.23
N ILE A 323 -1.64 -5.12 7.12
CA ILE A 323 -0.85 -5.54 8.29
C ILE A 323 0.07 -4.39 8.72
N PHE A 324 -0.30 -3.69 9.78
CA PHE A 324 0.56 -2.68 10.39
C PHE A 324 1.66 -3.35 11.20
N ARG A 325 2.82 -3.55 10.56
CA ARG A 325 3.98 -4.22 11.15
C ARG A 325 4.45 -3.59 12.46
N MET A 326 5.05 -4.39 13.33
CA MET A 326 5.60 -3.93 14.61
C MET A 326 6.73 -2.92 14.45
N ARG A 327 7.50 -3.08 13.37
CA ARG A 327 8.60 -2.20 12.96
C ARG A 327 8.81 -2.31 11.46
N ARG A 328 9.65 -1.44 10.92
CA ARG A 328 10.11 -1.54 9.53
C ARG A 328 11.13 -2.70 9.43
N PRO A 329 10.94 -3.67 8.52
CA PRO A 329 11.85 -4.81 8.40
C PRO A 329 12.97 -4.61 7.37
N TYR A 330 12.95 -3.50 6.62
CA TYR A 330 13.97 -3.14 5.64
C TYR A 330 14.82 -1.98 6.14
N GLN A 331 16.07 -1.93 5.67
CA GLN A 331 17.00 -0.84 5.94
C GLN A 331 16.94 0.18 4.81
N SER A 332 17.09 1.46 5.15
CA SER A 332 17.37 2.51 4.16
C SER A 332 18.73 2.26 3.49
N LYS A 333 18.94 2.88 2.32
CA LYS A 333 20.24 2.89 1.65
C LYS A 333 21.32 3.37 2.64
N SER A 334 22.39 2.58 2.79
CA SER A 334 23.43 2.86 3.79
C SER A 334 23.98 4.28 3.65
N GLY A 335 24.07 5.01 4.76
CA GLY A 335 24.58 6.39 4.81
C GLY A 335 23.63 7.48 4.29
N LEU A 336 22.39 7.13 3.91
CA LEU A 336 21.41 8.08 3.40
C LEU A 336 20.11 8.02 4.20
N ASP A 337 19.69 9.16 4.77
CA ASP A 337 18.29 9.33 5.21
C ASP A 337 17.42 9.45 3.95
N THR A 338 16.93 8.32 3.47
CA THR A 338 16.12 8.24 2.25
C THR A 338 14.83 9.05 2.37
N ASN A 339 14.24 9.14 3.58
CA ASN A 339 13.03 9.91 3.78
C ASN A 339 13.31 11.41 3.64
N LEU A 340 14.37 11.93 4.27
CA LEU A 340 14.77 13.32 4.12
C LEU A 340 15.15 13.66 2.67
N TYR A 341 15.95 12.80 2.04
CA TYR A 341 16.38 12.96 0.65
C TYR A 341 15.19 13.06 -0.30
N ASN A 342 14.23 12.13 -0.21
CA ASN A 342 13.03 12.14 -1.04
C ASN A 342 12.11 13.33 -0.73
N SER A 343 11.90 13.64 0.56
CA SER A 343 11.13 14.81 0.98
C SER A 343 11.72 16.10 0.42
N LEU A 344 13.04 16.26 0.45
CA LEU A 344 13.71 17.45 -0.10
C LEU A 344 13.61 17.53 -1.63
N ARG A 345 13.62 16.41 -2.36
CA ARG A 345 13.30 16.38 -3.80
C ARG A 345 11.90 16.93 -4.05
N ALA A 346 10.90 16.47 -3.28
CA ALA A 346 9.53 16.95 -3.39
C ALA A 346 9.42 18.45 -3.06
N VAL A 347 10.08 18.91 -2.00
CA VAL A 347 10.09 20.31 -1.58
C VAL A 347 10.67 21.22 -2.67
N LYS A 348 11.85 20.90 -3.20
CA LYS A 348 12.51 21.72 -4.22
C LYS A 348 11.71 21.84 -5.53
N VAL A 349 10.89 20.85 -5.87
CA VAL A 349 10.07 20.89 -7.10
C VAL A 349 8.72 21.57 -6.84
N TRP A 350 8.08 21.28 -5.71
CA TRP A 350 6.64 21.56 -5.54
C TRP A 350 6.31 22.68 -4.57
N PHE A 351 7.19 23.10 -3.66
CA PHE A 351 6.86 24.04 -2.58
C PHE A 351 7.06 25.51 -2.93
N ASP A 352 7.71 25.82 -4.06
CA ASP A 352 8.06 27.20 -4.42
C ASP A 352 8.73 27.92 -3.22
N ASP A 353 8.34 29.16 -2.91
CA ASP A 353 8.89 29.94 -1.80
C ASP A 353 8.53 29.39 -0.41
N TYR A 354 7.62 28.41 -0.31
CA TYR A 354 7.28 27.78 0.98
C TYR A 354 8.32 26.76 1.44
N GLN A 355 9.35 26.45 0.63
CA GLN A 355 10.44 25.57 1.05
C GLN A 355 11.16 26.05 2.32
N LYS A 356 11.15 27.36 2.61
CA LYS A 356 11.73 27.93 3.84
C LYS A 356 11.14 27.35 5.13
N TYR A 357 9.83 27.07 5.13
CA TYR A 357 9.16 26.45 6.28
C TYR A 357 9.63 25.01 6.52
N PHE A 358 9.97 24.28 5.45
CA PHE A 358 10.58 22.96 5.57
C PHE A 358 11.98 23.06 6.18
N TYR A 359 12.83 23.97 5.70
CA TYR A 359 14.19 24.13 6.22
C TYR A 359 14.24 24.57 7.69
N VAL A 360 13.26 25.35 8.17
CA VAL A 360 13.16 25.67 9.60
C VAL A 360 12.90 24.42 10.45
N LYS A 361 12.10 23.47 9.94
CA LYS A 361 11.79 22.24 10.67
C LYS A 361 12.81 21.11 10.44
N ARG A 362 13.54 21.16 9.33
CA ARG A 362 14.57 20.20 8.89
C ARG A 362 15.83 20.95 8.43
N PRO A 363 16.60 21.57 9.35
CA PRO A 363 17.80 22.34 8.98
C PRO A 363 18.92 21.47 8.40
N ASP A 364 18.92 20.17 8.71
CA ASP A 364 19.75 19.11 8.12
C ASP A 364 19.61 19.05 6.59
N ALA A 365 18.44 19.40 6.05
CA ALA A 365 18.18 19.41 4.62
C ALA A 365 18.98 20.48 3.85
N LYS A 366 19.42 21.58 4.48
CA LYS A 366 20.08 22.70 3.78
C LYS A 366 21.38 22.30 3.08
N LYS A 367 22.10 21.30 3.61
CA LYS A 367 23.40 20.83 3.10
C LYS A 367 23.29 19.59 2.23
N MET A 368 22.08 19.07 2.02
CA MET A 368 21.88 17.82 1.30
C MET A 368 21.78 18.08 -0.20
N ASP A 369 22.62 17.38 -0.96
CA ASP A 369 22.46 17.25 -2.41
C ASP A 369 21.36 16.21 -2.70
N VAL A 370 20.42 16.58 -3.55
CA VAL A 370 19.30 15.73 -3.95
C VAL A 370 19.41 15.21 -5.38
N GLY A 371 20.54 15.45 -6.05
CA GLY A 371 20.77 15.07 -7.43
C GLY A 371 19.90 15.86 -8.42
N ASP A 372 19.78 15.33 -9.63
CA ASP A 372 19.08 16.02 -10.72
C ASP A 372 17.55 16.04 -10.53
N LEU A 373 16.97 17.23 -10.75
CA LEU A 373 15.53 17.51 -10.69
C LEU A 373 14.97 18.01 -12.03
N SER A 374 15.80 18.10 -13.07
CA SER A 374 15.45 18.73 -14.36
C SER A 374 14.17 18.13 -14.95
N ALA A 375 14.07 16.80 -15.02
CA ALA A 375 12.88 16.13 -15.53
C ALA A 375 11.59 16.45 -14.74
N ARG A 376 11.67 16.60 -13.42
CA ARG A 376 10.50 16.93 -12.58
C ARG A 376 10.10 18.40 -12.73
N LEU A 377 11.09 19.31 -12.83
CA LEU A 377 10.85 20.72 -13.08
C LEU A 377 10.26 20.98 -14.47
N GLU A 378 10.75 20.28 -15.50
CA GLU A 378 10.21 20.32 -16.86
C GLU A 378 8.78 19.79 -16.91
N LEU A 379 8.50 18.69 -16.22
CA LEU A 379 7.15 18.14 -16.08
C LEU A 379 6.20 19.16 -15.44
N LYS A 380 6.59 19.81 -14.34
CA LYS A 380 5.80 20.86 -13.67
C LYS A 380 5.46 22.00 -14.64
N LYS A 381 6.41 22.43 -15.46
CA LYS A 381 6.20 23.46 -16.49
C LYS A 381 5.27 22.97 -17.61
N LYS A 382 5.51 21.77 -18.13
CA LYS A 382 4.72 21.16 -19.23
C LYS A 382 3.24 21.00 -18.86
N LEU A 383 2.97 20.56 -17.64
CA LEU A 383 1.61 20.37 -17.13
C LEU A 383 0.95 21.68 -16.66
N LYS A 384 1.68 22.81 -16.70
CA LYS A 384 1.20 24.14 -16.26
C LYS A 384 0.63 24.10 -14.84
N CYS A 385 1.34 23.42 -13.93
CA CYS A 385 0.86 23.21 -12.57
C CYS A 385 0.76 24.55 -11.82
N LYS A 386 -0.23 24.64 -10.95
CA LYS A 386 -0.48 25.77 -10.05
C LYS A 386 0.67 25.92 -9.04
N PRO A 387 0.89 27.14 -8.50
CA PRO A 387 1.86 27.35 -7.43
C PRO A 387 1.42 26.66 -6.13
N PHE A 388 2.37 26.36 -5.24
CA PHE A 388 2.11 25.72 -3.94
C PHE A 388 1.11 26.49 -3.08
N LYS A 389 1.05 27.82 -3.24
CA LYS A 389 0.04 28.67 -2.59
C LYS A 389 -1.39 28.17 -2.83
N TYR A 390 -1.70 27.67 -4.03
CA TYR A 390 -3.01 27.07 -4.31
C TYR A 390 -3.30 25.86 -3.42
N PHE A 391 -2.30 25.01 -3.15
CA PHE A 391 -2.48 23.87 -2.26
C PHE A 391 -2.85 24.32 -0.85
N ILE A 392 -2.16 25.34 -0.32
CA ILE A 392 -2.47 25.90 1.00
C ILE A 392 -3.86 26.54 1.00
N ASP A 393 -4.19 27.36 0.00
CA ASP A 393 -5.45 28.13 0.03
C ASP A 393 -6.69 27.24 -0.21
N GLU A 394 -6.58 26.21 -1.07
CA GLU A 394 -7.75 25.49 -1.59
C GLU A 394 -7.80 24.00 -1.22
N VAL A 395 -6.66 23.38 -0.93
CA VAL A 395 -6.57 21.93 -0.70
C VAL A 395 -6.40 21.62 0.79
N ASP A 396 -5.47 22.29 1.46
CA ASP A 396 -5.21 22.13 2.88
C ASP A 396 -4.92 23.46 3.61
N PRO A 397 -5.96 24.27 3.89
CA PRO A 397 -5.83 25.52 4.65
C PRO A 397 -5.22 25.36 6.04
N SER A 398 -5.28 24.16 6.62
CA SER A 398 -4.70 23.89 7.94
C SER A 398 -3.18 24.01 7.96
N MET A 399 -2.53 23.90 6.78
CA MET A 399 -1.10 24.09 6.63
C MET A 399 -0.67 25.56 6.62
N THR A 400 -1.58 26.53 6.59
CA THR A 400 -1.24 27.96 6.58
C THR A 400 -0.19 28.29 7.65
N PRO A 401 0.99 28.84 7.27
CA PRO A 401 2.04 29.15 8.23
C PRO A 401 1.55 30.10 9.31
N LYS A 402 1.80 29.79 10.58
CA LYS A 402 1.43 30.65 11.72
C LYS A 402 2.28 31.90 11.83
N GLU A 403 3.53 31.81 11.36
CA GLU A 403 4.49 32.92 11.32
C GLU A 403 4.98 33.06 9.88
N ARG A 404 5.04 34.31 9.39
CA ARG A 404 5.61 34.60 8.06
C ARG A 404 7.12 34.68 8.22
N LEU A 405 7.84 33.81 7.52
CA LEU A 405 9.30 33.89 7.43
C LEU A 405 9.67 34.87 6.32
N ASP A 406 10.59 35.79 6.60
CA ASP A 406 11.16 36.69 5.59
C ASP A 406 12.02 35.89 4.59
N ASP A 407 12.25 36.46 3.41
CA ASP A 407 12.89 35.76 2.28
C ASP A 407 14.42 35.58 2.47
N GLU A 408 15.01 36.08 3.57
CA GLU A 408 16.46 36.06 3.85
C GLU A 408 16.98 34.82 4.62
N LEU A 409 16.21 33.72 4.75
CA LEU A 409 16.56 32.54 5.57
C LEU A 409 17.07 31.29 4.83
#